data_AF-A0A2H5Q6A4-F1
#
_entry.id   AF-A0A2H5Q6A4-F1
#
_cell.length_a   1.000
_cell.length_b   1.000
_cell.length_c   1.000
_cell.angle_alpha   90.00
_cell.angle_beta   90.00
_cell.angle_gamma   90.00
#
_symmetry.space_group_name_H-M   'P 1'
#
loop_
_entity.id
_entity.type
_entity.pdbx_description
1 polymer ?
#
loop_
_entity_poly.entity_id
_entity_poly.type
_entity_poly.pdbx_seq_one_letter_code
_entity_poly.pdbx_strand_id
1 'polypeptide(L)'
;MVGVWSRSLAKFDVGEDRKRFIMMKFNKTWKTFKYKLTANNLSEFQTERRNKVTLNHGLSRGGYVGLEERIQRATSVYDPVPREDLWVEARKTNNGEFRSEDVKEKAEKITDLKKQVADGEISFQPGEDILTMAP
;
A
#
# COMPACT_ATOMS: atom_id res chain seq x y z
N MET A 1 30.52 65.72 10.38
CA MET A 1 29.32 64.85 10.26
C MET A 1 29.63 63.83 9.16
N VAL A 2 30.02 62.61 9.51
CA VAL A 2 30.41 61.56 8.54
C VAL A 2 29.45 60.40 8.74
N GLY A 3 28.64 60.12 7.72
CA GLY A 3 27.48 59.23 7.83
C GLY A 3 27.84 57.76 8.05
N VAL A 4 27.06 57.11 8.92
CA VAL A 4 27.09 55.68 9.33
C VAL A 4 26.71 54.71 8.19
N TRP A 5 26.60 55.18 6.94
CA TRP A 5 26.19 54.39 5.80
C TRP A 5 27.14 54.57 4.62
N SER A 6 28.43 54.28 4.83
CA SER A 6 29.30 53.96 3.70
C SER A 6 28.84 52.62 3.13
N ARG A 7 28.22 52.64 1.94
CA ARG A 7 27.81 51.45 1.20
C ARG A 7 29.04 50.58 0.95
N SER A 8 29.26 49.56 1.78
CA SER A 8 30.30 48.57 1.53
C SER A 8 29.88 47.73 0.33
N LEU A 9 30.32 48.14 -0.87
CA LEU A 9 30.34 47.32 -2.08
C LEU A 9 31.43 46.25 -1.97
N ALA A 10 31.46 45.51 -0.87
CA ALA A 10 32.27 44.30 -0.78
C ALA A 10 31.61 43.28 -1.70
N LYS A 11 32.10 43.19 -2.94
CA LYS A 11 31.81 42.05 -3.81
C LYS A 11 32.39 40.83 -3.10
N PHE A 12 31.54 40.01 -2.50
CA PHE A 12 31.95 38.72 -1.97
C PHE A 12 32.42 37.87 -3.15
N ASP A 13 33.73 37.91 -3.44
CA ASP A 13 34.31 37.10 -4.48
C ASP A 13 34.49 35.67 -3.96
N VAL A 14 33.40 34.92 -4.10
CA VAL A 14 33.41 33.49 -3.83
C VAL A 14 34.17 32.85 -4.99
N GLY A 15 35.39 32.36 -4.74
CA GLY A 15 36.15 31.59 -5.74
C GLY A 15 35.34 30.44 -6.34
N GLU A 16 35.65 30.04 -7.58
CA GLU A 16 34.93 29.04 -8.38
C GLU A 16 34.55 27.77 -7.59
N ASP A 17 35.49 27.25 -6.80
CA ASP A 17 35.31 26.04 -5.99
C ASP A 17 34.30 26.22 -4.85
N ARG A 18 34.32 27.41 -4.22
CA ARG A 18 33.36 27.76 -3.17
C ARG A 18 31.97 28.06 -3.75
N LYS A 19 31.87 28.58 -4.98
CA LYS A 19 30.58 28.77 -5.68
C LYS A 19 29.87 27.44 -5.91
N ARG A 20 30.61 26.42 -6.39
CA ARG A 20 30.06 25.06 -6.57
C ARG A 20 29.54 24.48 -5.26
N PHE A 21 30.31 24.61 -4.17
CA PHE A 21 29.90 24.10 -2.86
C PHE A 21 28.64 24.81 -2.33
N ILE A 22 28.57 26.14 -2.45
CA ILE A 22 27.40 26.93 -2.04
C ILE A 22 26.18 26.55 -2.88
N MET A 23 26.31 26.45 -4.21
CA MET A 23 25.22 26.04 -5.08
C MET A 23 24.76 24.61 -4.80
N MET A 24 25.66 23.69 -4.46
CA MET A 24 25.31 22.33 -4.08
C MET A 24 24.51 22.30 -2.77
N LYS A 25 24.93 23.09 -1.76
CA LYS A 25 24.21 23.22 -0.49
C LYS A 25 22.83 23.86 -0.70
N PHE A 26 22.75 24.93 -1.49
CA PHE A 26 21.51 25.60 -1.85
C PHE A 26 20.56 24.67 -2.61
N ASN A 27 21.05 23.93 -3.60
CA ASN A 27 20.22 22.96 -4.32
C ASN A 27 19.69 21.85 -3.42
N LYS A 28 20.49 21.39 -2.44
CA LYS A 28 20.05 20.42 -1.45
C LYS A 28 18.95 20.99 -0.56
N THR A 29 19.12 22.18 -0.01
CA THR A 29 18.10 22.84 0.83
C THR A 29 16.84 23.16 0.05
N TRP A 30 16.97 23.60 -1.21
CA TRP A 30 15.86 23.88 -2.11
C TRP A 30 15.06 22.62 -2.46
N LYS A 31 15.72 21.50 -2.76
CA LYS A 31 15.06 20.20 -2.96
C LYS A 31 14.27 19.77 -1.72
N THR A 32 14.88 19.90 -0.53
CA THR A 32 14.20 19.57 0.74
C THR A 32 13.01 20.48 1.01
N PHE A 33 13.13 21.79 0.73
CA PHE A 33 12.04 22.75 0.88
C PHE A 33 10.86 22.40 -0.03
N LYS A 34 11.12 22.20 -1.34
CA LYS A 34 10.09 21.78 -2.29
C LYS A 34 9.42 20.48 -1.89
N TYR A 35 10.20 19.48 -1.49
CA TYR A 35 9.68 18.20 -1.01
C TYR A 35 8.72 18.42 0.17
N LYS A 36 9.11 19.17 1.20
CA LYS A 36 8.26 19.44 2.36
C LYS A 36 6.96 20.18 2.00
N LEU A 37 7.02 21.14 1.09
CA LEU A 37 5.85 21.90 0.63
C LEU A 37 4.81 20.99 -0.06
N THR A 38 5.29 20.02 -0.86
CA THR A 38 4.41 19.09 -1.59
C THR A 38 4.05 17.83 -0.77
N ALA A 39 4.93 17.38 0.11
CA ALA A 39 4.81 16.09 0.80
C ALA A 39 3.68 16.10 1.83
N ASN A 40 3.42 17.22 2.51
CA ASN A 40 2.34 17.28 3.50
C ASN A 40 0.96 17.07 2.85
N ASN A 41 0.67 17.81 1.77
CA ASN A 41 -0.59 17.68 1.03
C ASN A 41 -0.73 16.30 0.35
N LEU A 42 0.37 15.76 -0.20
CA LEU A 42 0.39 14.40 -0.78
C LEU A 42 0.24 13.31 0.29
N SER A 43 0.74 13.53 1.50
CA SER A 43 0.69 12.57 2.61
C SER A 43 -0.73 12.46 3.17
N GLU A 44 -1.42 13.58 3.36
CA GLU A 44 -2.82 13.59 3.84
C GLU A 44 -3.73 12.89 2.84
N PHE A 45 -3.66 13.26 1.56
CA PHE A 45 -4.44 12.62 0.51
C PHE A 45 -4.16 11.11 0.38
N GLN A 46 -2.90 10.70 0.50
CA GLN A 46 -2.54 9.27 0.51
C GLN A 46 -3.06 8.53 1.74
N THR A 47 -3.07 9.19 2.90
CA THR A 47 -3.59 8.62 4.14
C THR A 47 -5.10 8.45 4.05
N GLU A 48 -5.84 9.46 3.58
CA GLU A 48 -7.28 9.36 3.33
C GLU A 48 -7.60 8.24 2.33
N ARG A 49 -6.84 8.14 1.23
CA ARG A 49 -7.01 7.06 0.26
C ARG A 49 -6.78 5.68 0.87
N ARG A 50 -5.76 5.52 1.72
CA ARG A 50 -5.47 4.24 2.39
C ARG A 50 -6.53 3.89 3.43
N ASN A 51 -7.04 4.88 4.16
CA ASN A 51 -8.09 4.67 5.17
C ASN A 51 -9.42 4.17 4.57
N LYS A 52 -9.68 4.45 3.28
CA LYS A 52 -10.84 3.92 2.56
C LYS A 52 -10.73 2.42 2.23
N VAL A 53 -9.55 1.81 2.34
CA VAL A 53 -9.36 0.38 2.03
C VAL A 53 -9.53 -0.42 3.32
N THR A 54 -10.72 -0.97 3.53
CA THR A 54 -11.10 -1.75 4.72
C THR A 54 -10.64 -3.20 4.65
N LEU A 55 -10.67 -3.81 3.46
CA LEU A 55 -10.40 -5.25 3.24
C LEU A 55 -8.97 -5.55 2.78
N ASN A 56 -7.97 -4.99 3.46
CA ASN A 56 -6.55 -5.18 3.13
C ASN A 56 -6.12 -6.65 3.22
N HIS A 57 -5.31 -7.12 2.26
CA HIS A 57 -4.69 -8.44 2.33
C HIS A 57 -3.36 -8.39 3.11
N GLY A 58 -2.98 -9.51 3.71
CA GLY A 58 -1.72 -9.71 4.45
C GLY A 58 -0.53 -10.15 3.57
N LEU A 59 -0.72 -10.25 2.25
CA LEU A 59 0.30 -10.75 1.34
C LEU A 59 1.47 -9.79 1.14
N SER A 60 2.68 -10.36 1.15
CA SER A 60 3.95 -9.68 0.87
C SER A 60 4.30 -9.76 -0.63
N ARG A 61 5.58 -9.63 -0.98
CA ARG A 61 6.13 -9.60 -2.35
C ARG A 61 5.72 -10.79 -3.23
N GLY A 62 5.38 -11.95 -2.64
CA GLY A 62 4.92 -13.13 -3.37
C GLY A 62 3.49 -13.05 -3.89
N GLY A 63 2.66 -12.11 -3.40
CA GLY A 63 1.27 -11.96 -3.82
C GLY A 63 0.47 -13.26 -3.73
N TYR A 64 -0.54 -13.39 -4.60
CA TYR A 64 -1.43 -14.55 -4.66
C TYR A 64 -0.76 -15.79 -5.27
N VAL A 65 0.13 -15.60 -6.25
CA VAL A 65 0.88 -16.71 -6.88
C VAL A 65 1.75 -17.41 -5.83
N GLY A 66 2.50 -16.65 -5.04
CA GLY A 66 3.32 -17.22 -3.96
C GLY A 66 2.49 -17.80 -2.81
N LEU A 67 1.25 -17.36 -2.61
CA LEU A 67 0.32 -17.97 -1.66
C LEU A 67 -0.14 -19.33 -2.18
N GLU A 68 -0.57 -19.40 -3.43
CA GLU A 68 -1.03 -20.63 -4.09
C GLU A 68 0.08 -21.69 -4.08
N GLU A 69 1.29 -21.34 -4.52
CA GLU A 69 2.45 -22.24 -4.47
C GLU A 69 2.76 -22.75 -3.05
N ARG A 70 2.50 -21.94 -2.01
CA ARG A 70 2.71 -22.35 -0.62
C ARG A 70 1.64 -23.34 -0.17
N ILE A 71 0.38 -23.10 -0.55
CA ILE A 71 -0.74 -24.01 -0.27
C ILE A 71 -0.52 -25.35 -0.98
N GLN A 72 -0.19 -25.32 -2.27
CA GLN A 72 0.07 -26.53 -3.06
C GLN A 72 1.23 -27.35 -2.49
N ARG A 73 2.33 -26.69 -2.09
CA ARG A 73 3.45 -27.36 -1.43
C ARG A 73 3.08 -27.96 -0.08
N ALA A 74 2.21 -27.31 0.69
CA ALA A 74 1.78 -27.81 1.99
C ALA A 74 0.83 -29.02 1.86
N THR A 75 -0.10 -28.97 0.91
CA THR A 75 -1.10 -30.03 0.68
C THR A 75 -0.57 -31.16 -0.23
N SER A 76 0.57 -30.95 -0.91
CA SER A 76 1.11 -31.84 -1.95
C SER A 76 0.15 -32.08 -3.13
N VAL A 77 -0.80 -31.16 -3.33
CA VAL A 77 -1.77 -31.16 -4.42
C VAL A 77 -1.45 -29.97 -5.31
N TYR A 78 -1.25 -30.21 -6.59
CA TYR A 78 -0.86 -29.18 -7.58
C TYR A 78 -2.04 -28.65 -8.40
N ASP A 79 -3.26 -28.88 -7.92
CA ASP A 79 -4.46 -28.35 -8.57
C ASP A 79 -4.61 -26.84 -8.29
N PRO A 80 -5.27 -26.09 -9.19
CA PRO A 80 -5.59 -24.68 -8.97
C PRO A 80 -6.39 -24.49 -7.69
N VAL A 81 -5.95 -23.59 -6.81
CA VAL A 81 -6.67 -23.34 -5.56
C VAL A 81 -7.89 -22.45 -5.85
N PRO A 82 -9.08 -22.77 -5.33
CA PRO A 82 -10.25 -21.92 -5.51
C PRO A 82 -10.01 -20.48 -5.07
N ARG A 83 -10.55 -19.53 -5.82
CA ARG A 83 -10.28 -18.10 -5.64
C ARG A 83 -10.73 -17.59 -4.27
N GLU A 84 -11.86 -18.10 -3.80
CA GLU A 84 -12.44 -17.81 -2.50
C GLU A 84 -11.55 -18.28 -1.33
N ASP A 85 -10.93 -19.45 -1.48
CA ASP A 85 -10.00 -19.98 -0.48
C ASP A 85 -8.72 -19.14 -0.42
N LEU A 86 -8.21 -18.75 -1.60
CA LEU A 86 -7.09 -17.80 -1.68
C LEU A 86 -7.42 -16.45 -1.05
N TRP A 87 -8.66 -15.96 -1.20
CA TRP A 87 -9.09 -14.69 -0.62
C TRP A 87 -9.06 -14.72 0.91
N VAL A 88 -9.55 -15.82 1.50
CA VAL A 88 -9.59 -16.05 2.95
C VAL A 88 -8.17 -16.21 3.50
N GLU A 89 -7.37 -17.09 2.91
CA GLU A 89 -5.99 -17.35 3.35
C GLU A 89 -5.09 -16.11 3.22
N ALA A 90 -5.27 -15.30 2.17
CA ALA A 90 -4.53 -14.05 2.00
C ALA A 90 -4.77 -13.02 3.11
N ARG A 91 -5.85 -13.17 3.89
CA ARG A 91 -6.27 -12.21 4.93
C ARG A 91 -6.10 -12.75 6.35
N LYS A 92 -5.76 -14.03 6.48
CA LYS A 92 -5.33 -14.60 7.76
C LYS A 92 -3.92 -14.10 8.10
N THR A 93 -3.69 -13.92 9.39
CA THR A 93 -2.34 -13.73 9.93
C THR A 93 -1.61 -15.06 10.04
N ASN A 94 -0.32 -15.04 10.35
CA ASN A 94 0.46 -16.26 10.57
C ASN A 94 -0.10 -17.16 11.68
N ASN A 95 -0.88 -16.59 12.60
CA ASN A 95 -1.55 -17.31 13.69
C ASN A 95 -2.95 -17.83 13.29
N GLY A 96 -3.40 -17.57 12.07
CA GLY A 96 -4.73 -17.93 11.58
C GLY A 96 -5.84 -16.93 11.90
N GLU A 97 -5.54 -15.83 12.60
CA GLU A 97 -6.52 -14.82 13.02
C GLU A 97 -6.73 -13.74 11.95
N PHE A 98 -7.94 -13.15 11.91
CA PHE A 98 -8.25 -11.99 11.08
C PHE A 98 -7.99 -10.69 11.85
N ARG A 99 -7.48 -9.65 11.15
CA ARG A 99 -7.14 -8.36 11.77
C ARG A 99 -8.32 -7.42 11.99
N SER A 100 -9.42 -7.65 11.27
CA SER A 100 -10.59 -6.77 11.22
C SER A 100 -11.85 -7.63 11.27
N GLU A 101 -12.87 -7.15 11.99
CA GLU A 101 -14.16 -7.84 12.07
C GLU A 101 -14.86 -7.87 10.70
N ASP A 102 -14.76 -6.82 9.90
CA ASP A 102 -15.33 -6.76 8.55
C ASP A 102 -14.78 -7.89 7.64
N VAL A 103 -13.48 -8.17 7.78
CA VAL A 103 -12.81 -9.26 7.04
C VAL A 103 -13.32 -10.61 7.50
N LYS A 104 -13.58 -10.76 8.81
CA LYS A 104 -14.08 -11.99 9.40
C LYS A 104 -15.53 -12.25 8.99
N GLU A 105 -16.41 -11.25 9.07
CA GLU A 105 -17.81 -11.36 8.63
C GLU A 105 -17.89 -11.77 7.14
N LYS A 106 -17.05 -11.18 6.30
CA LYS A 106 -16.98 -11.55 4.89
C LYS A 106 -16.44 -12.96 4.66
N ALA A 107 -15.44 -13.38 5.42
CA ALA A 107 -14.93 -14.75 5.37
C ALA A 107 -16.01 -15.77 5.78
N GLU A 108 -16.79 -15.47 6.82
CA GLU A 108 -17.92 -16.31 7.26
C GLU A 108 -18.97 -16.44 6.15
N LYS A 109 -19.38 -15.31 5.53
CA LYS A 109 -20.30 -15.33 4.36
C LYS A 109 -19.78 -16.20 3.22
N ILE A 110 -18.49 -16.10 2.90
CA ILE A 110 -17.85 -16.94 1.87
C ILE A 110 -17.97 -18.41 2.25
N THR A 111 -17.72 -18.78 3.51
CA THR A 111 -17.82 -20.18 3.93
C THR A 111 -19.25 -20.71 3.89
N ASP A 112 -20.24 -19.88 4.19
CA ASP A 112 -21.65 -20.28 4.15
C ASP A 112 -22.16 -20.42 2.71
N LEU A 113 -21.80 -19.49 1.82
CA LEU A 113 -22.10 -19.61 0.40
C LEU A 113 -21.43 -20.84 -0.21
N LYS A 114 -20.20 -21.17 0.19
CA LYS A 114 -19.50 -22.38 -0.26
C LYS A 114 -20.25 -23.65 0.12
N LYS A 115 -20.86 -23.70 1.32
CA LYS A 115 -21.71 -24.83 1.74
C LYS A 115 -22.98 -24.92 0.89
N GLN A 116 -23.69 -23.80 0.71
CA GLN A 116 -24.92 -23.76 -0.10
C GLN A 116 -24.70 -24.18 -1.56
N VAL A 117 -23.53 -23.84 -2.13
CA VAL A 117 -23.12 -24.31 -3.46
C VAL A 117 -22.86 -25.82 -3.47
N ALA A 118 -22.19 -26.34 -2.44
CA ALA A 118 -21.94 -27.78 -2.31
C ALA A 118 -23.24 -28.58 -2.14
N ASP A 119 -24.22 -28.00 -1.44
CA ASP A 119 -25.57 -28.57 -1.27
C ASP A 119 -26.45 -28.43 -2.53
N GLY A 120 -25.97 -27.72 -3.55
CA GLY A 120 -26.65 -27.54 -4.84
C GLY A 120 -27.81 -26.55 -4.81
N GLU A 121 -27.94 -25.75 -3.74
CA GLU A 121 -29.02 -24.78 -3.55
C GLU A 121 -28.81 -23.51 -4.39
N ILE A 122 -27.56 -23.18 -4.70
CA ILE A 122 -27.19 -21.98 -5.45
C ILE A 122 -26.51 -22.36 -6.76
N SER A 123 -27.02 -21.79 -7.85
CA SER A 123 -26.38 -21.79 -9.17
C SER A 123 -25.95 -20.37 -9.52
N PHE A 124 -24.77 -20.23 -10.11
CA PHE A 124 -24.23 -18.93 -10.49
C PHE A 124 -24.64 -18.57 -11.91
N GLN A 125 -25.00 -17.30 -12.13
CA GLN A 125 -25.10 -16.78 -13.48
C GLN A 125 -23.70 -16.60 -14.10
N PRO A 126 -23.58 -16.56 -15.44
CA PRO A 126 -22.30 -16.26 -16.08
C PRO A 126 -21.74 -14.91 -15.62
N GLY A 127 -20.59 -14.95 -14.94
CA GLY A 127 -19.92 -13.75 -14.41
C GLY A 127 -20.15 -13.53 -12.90
N GLU A 128 -21.00 -14.32 -12.25
CA GLU A 128 -21.13 -14.35 -10.80
C GLU A 128 -20.24 -15.45 -10.20
N ASP A 129 -19.65 -15.15 -9.04
CA ASP A 129 -18.90 -16.10 -8.23
C ASP A 129 -19.20 -15.90 -6.74
N ILE A 130 -18.72 -16.81 -5.90
CA ILE A 130 -18.89 -16.76 -4.43
C ILE A 130 -18.42 -15.42 -3.87
N LEU A 131 -17.32 -14.87 -4.39
CA LEU A 131 -16.76 -13.60 -3.92
C LEU A 131 -17.59 -12.37 -4.33
N THR A 132 -18.32 -12.46 -5.43
CA THR A 132 -19.23 -11.41 -5.92
C THR A 132 -20.55 -11.42 -5.14
N MET A 133 -21.00 -12.61 -4.73
CA MET A 133 -22.20 -12.80 -3.90
C MET A 133 -21.95 -12.52 -2.41
N ALA A 134 -20.69 -12.46 -1.98
CA ALA A 134 -20.28 -12.04 -0.64
C ALA A 134 -19.81 -10.56 -0.65
N PRO A 135 -20.72 -9.58 -0.42
CA PRO A 135 -20.34 -8.17 -0.36
C PRO A 135 -19.41 -7.85 0.82
#